data_AF-A0A8B9H7B3-F1
#
_entry.id   AF-A0A8B9H7B3-F1
#
_cell.length_a   1.000
_cell.length_b   1.000
_cell.length_c   1.000
_cell.angle_alpha   90.00
_cell.angle_beta   90.00
_cell.angle_gamma   90.00
#
_symmetry.space_group_name_H-M   'P 1'
#
loop_
_entity.id
_entity.type
_entity.pdbx_description
1 polymer ?
#
loop_
_entity_poly.entity_id
_entity_poly.type
_entity_poly.pdbx_seq_one_letter_code
_entity_poly.pdbx_strand_id
1 'polypeptide(L)'
;MSPTDFKSLVRRFYALQAERVEAYKLFDEGHEAYLRTGPHYDFDHYRQLVHEITKAFCGISKEVLEIKQRLHQDFDRPDLSEHIEKLQIKEKQKLELTAKLQLAKQSAQDHPDDEGCQEKLQEIKHEIIKNKEALSEILQDFKYDSEEPE
;
A
#
# COMPACT_ATOMS: atom_id res chain seq x y z
N MET A 1 -1.63 17.09 25.40
CA MET A 1 -2.45 15.91 25.00
C MET A 1 -2.37 14.87 26.12
N SER A 2 -3.38 14.00 26.28
CA SER A 2 -3.31 12.92 27.28
C SER A 2 -2.64 11.66 26.71
N PRO A 3 -2.03 10.78 27.54
CA PRO A 3 -1.51 9.48 27.10
C PRO A 3 -2.56 8.60 26.41
N THR A 4 -3.84 8.79 26.73
CA THR A 4 -4.96 8.10 26.08
C THR A 4 -5.16 8.56 24.64
N ASP A 5 -4.91 9.83 24.34
CA ASP A 5 -5.02 10.41 23.00
C ASP A 5 -3.93 9.88 22.09
N PHE A 6 -2.69 9.75 22.61
CA PHE A 6 -1.57 9.13 21.89
C PHE A 6 -1.86 7.69 21.50
N LYS A 7 -2.28 6.86 22.46
CA LYS A 7 -2.62 5.44 22.20
C LYS A 7 -3.76 5.30 21.20
N SER A 8 -4.74 6.21 21.23
CA SER A 8 -5.84 6.21 20.26
C SER A 8 -5.34 6.56 18.86
N LEU A 9 -4.39 7.49 18.74
CA LEU A 9 -3.76 7.85 17.47
C LEU A 9 -2.98 6.67 16.86
N VAL A 10 -2.17 5.99 17.68
CA VAL A 10 -1.41 4.78 17.27
C VAL A 10 -2.36 3.66 16.82
N ARG A 11 -3.45 3.41 17.56
CA ARG A 11 -4.47 2.43 17.16
C ARG A 11 -5.13 2.80 15.84
N ARG A 12 -5.42 4.09 15.62
CA ARG A 12 -6.00 4.56 14.35
C ARG A 12 -5.03 4.34 13.19
N PHE A 13 -3.74 4.60 13.40
CA PHE A 13 -2.70 4.31 12.40
C PHE A 13 -2.69 2.83 11.98
N TYR A 14 -2.73 1.90 12.94
CA TYR A 14 -2.79 0.46 12.61
C TYR A 14 -4.12 0.06 11.92
N ALA A 15 -5.24 0.66 12.29
CA ALA A 15 -6.51 0.44 11.60
C ALA A 15 -6.41 0.87 10.12
N LEU A 16 -5.79 2.03 9.85
CA LEU A 16 -5.53 2.50 8.49
C LEU A 16 -4.59 1.56 7.70
N GLN A 17 -3.62 0.93 8.36
CA GLN A 17 -2.80 -0.10 7.71
C GLN A 17 -3.63 -1.34 7.32
N ALA A 18 -4.54 -1.78 8.19
CA ALA A 18 -5.44 -2.88 7.87
C ALA A 18 -6.40 -2.52 6.71
N GLU A 19 -6.99 -1.33 6.74
CA GLU A 19 -7.82 -0.80 5.63
C GLU A 19 -7.03 -0.78 4.31
N ARG A 20 -5.74 -0.42 4.35
CA ARG A 20 -4.86 -0.42 3.17
C ARG A 20 -4.62 -1.82 2.63
N VAL A 21 -4.42 -2.80 3.50
CA VAL A 21 -4.26 -4.22 3.10
C VAL A 21 -5.52 -4.71 2.37
N GLU A 22 -6.70 -4.40 2.90
CA GLU A 22 -7.97 -4.74 2.24
C GLU A 22 -8.13 -4.03 0.88
N ALA A 23 -7.74 -2.76 0.78
CA ALA A 23 -7.76 -2.03 -0.50
C ALA A 23 -6.86 -2.68 -1.56
N TYR A 24 -5.65 -3.12 -1.18
CA TYR A 24 -4.77 -3.87 -2.08
C TYR A 24 -5.37 -5.22 -2.49
N LYS A 25 -6.03 -5.92 -1.57
CA LYS A 25 -6.68 -7.20 -1.86
C LYS A 25 -7.81 -7.02 -2.88
N LEU A 26 -8.69 -6.05 -2.67
CA LEU A 26 -9.76 -5.71 -3.62
C LEU A 26 -9.19 -5.31 -4.99
N PHE A 27 -8.03 -4.63 -5.00
CA PHE A 27 -7.38 -4.25 -6.24
C PHE A 27 -6.85 -5.43 -7.04
N ASP A 28 -6.22 -6.40 -6.38
CA ASP A 28 -5.75 -7.62 -7.04
C ASP A 28 -6.92 -8.49 -7.50
N GLU A 29 -7.91 -8.74 -6.64
CA GLU A 29 -9.10 -9.54 -6.96
C GLU A 29 -9.89 -8.95 -8.14
N GLY A 30 -10.04 -7.63 -8.17
CA GLY A 30 -10.71 -6.95 -9.26
C GLY A 30 -9.93 -6.96 -10.58
N HIS A 31 -8.60 -6.92 -10.53
CA HIS A 31 -7.78 -7.10 -11.72
C HIS A 31 -7.84 -8.54 -12.25
N GLU A 32 -7.81 -9.55 -11.37
CA GLU A 32 -8.01 -10.95 -11.78
C GLU A 32 -9.41 -11.15 -12.40
N ALA A 33 -10.45 -10.49 -11.87
CA ALA A 33 -11.77 -10.48 -12.48
C ALA A 33 -11.76 -9.85 -13.88
N TYR A 34 -11.08 -8.71 -14.04
CA TYR A 34 -10.88 -8.06 -15.33
C TYR A 34 -10.14 -8.95 -16.34
N LEU A 35 -9.03 -9.59 -15.96
CA LEU A 35 -8.27 -10.46 -16.86
C LEU A 35 -9.09 -11.65 -17.38
N ARG A 36 -10.01 -12.19 -16.56
CA ARG A 36 -10.93 -13.27 -16.98
C ARG A 36 -11.92 -12.87 -18.08
N THR A 37 -12.09 -11.57 -18.34
CA THR A 37 -12.93 -11.08 -19.45
C THR A 37 -12.19 -11.03 -20.80
N GLY A 38 -10.89 -11.35 -20.82
CA GLY A 38 -10.09 -11.41 -22.04
C GLY A 38 -10.62 -12.41 -23.08
N PRO A 39 -10.42 -12.16 -24.38
CA PRO A 39 -9.73 -11.00 -24.95
C PRO A 39 -10.62 -9.73 -25.04
N HIS A 40 -11.92 -9.84 -24.78
CA HIS A 40 -12.86 -8.72 -24.81
C HIS A 40 -12.98 -8.07 -23.44
N TYR A 41 -11.87 -7.47 -23.01
CA TYR A 41 -11.71 -6.90 -21.69
C TYR A 41 -12.82 -5.90 -21.32
N ASP A 42 -13.42 -6.09 -20.14
CA ASP A 42 -14.40 -5.18 -19.56
C ASP A 42 -13.71 -3.99 -18.88
N PHE A 43 -13.19 -3.10 -19.72
CA PHE A 43 -12.40 -1.95 -19.27
C PHE A 43 -13.24 -0.93 -18.48
N ASP A 44 -14.53 -0.78 -18.80
CA ASP A 44 -15.39 0.20 -18.13
C ASP A 44 -15.62 -0.17 -16.66
N HIS A 45 -15.93 -1.44 -16.37
CA HIS A 45 -16.07 -1.90 -14.98
C HIS A 45 -14.74 -1.84 -14.24
N TYR A 46 -13.64 -2.25 -14.87
CA TYR A 46 -12.33 -2.20 -14.25
C TYR A 46 -11.90 -0.77 -13.93
N ARG A 47 -12.08 0.17 -14.86
CA ARG A 47 -11.79 1.59 -14.65
C ARG A 47 -12.57 2.18 -13.48
N GLN A 48 -13.86 1.83 -13.35
CA GLN A 48 -14.68 2.28 -12.23
C GLN A 48 -14.14 1.74 -10.89
N LEU A 49 -13.74 0.46 -10.85
CA LEU A 49 -13.09 -0.13 -9.69
C LEU A 49 -11.79 0.60 -9.33
N VAL A 50 -10.90 0.82 -10.31
CA VAL A 50 -9.63 1.54 -10.08
C VAL A 50 -9.89 2.92 -9.47
N HIS A 51 -10.94 3.63 -9.92
CA HIS A 51 -11.31 4.93 -9.36
C HIS A 51 -11.70 4.86 -7.88
N GLU A 52 -12.54 3.90 -7.49
CA GLU A 52 -12.95 3.74 -6.08
C GLU A 52 -11.78 3.32 -5.20
N ILE A 53 -10.92 2.42 -5.69
CA ILE A 53 -9.71 2.00 -4.98
C ILE A 53 -8.72 3.17 -4.83
N THR A 54 -8.57 4.00 -5.86
CA THR A 54 -7.73 5.20 -5.81
C THR A 54 -8.21 6.15 -4.71
N LYS A 55 -9.53 6.37 -4.60
CA LYS A 55 -10.09 7.18 -3.51
C LYS A 55 -9.77 6.59 -2.14
N ALA A 56 -9.90 5.27 -1.98
CA ALA A 56 -9.57 4.60 -0.72
C ALA A 56 -8.10 4.84 -0.33
N PHE A 57 -7.16 4.61 -1.24
CA PHE A 57 -5.74 4.90 -0.99
C PHE A 57 -5.48 6.38 -0.67
N CYS A 58 -6.09 7.31 -1.40
CA CYS A 58 -5.96 8.74 -1.13
C CYS A 58 -6.49 9.11 0.26
N GLY A 59 -7.64 8.58 0.67
CA GLY A 59 -8.23 8.81 1.99
C GLY A 59 -7.32 8.30 3.10
N ILE A 60 -6.85 7.06 2.99
CA ILE A 60 -5.92 6.44 3.94
C ILE A 60 -4.63 7.27 4.03
N SER A 61 -4.02 7.62 2.90
CA SER A 61 -2.75 8.36 2.91
C SER A 61 -2.90 9.76 3.48
N LYS A 62 -4.02 10.44 3.22
CA LYS A 62 -4.31 11.74 3.83
C LYS A 62 -4.36 11.64 5.36
N GLU A 63 -5.12 10.69 5.89
CA GLU A 63 -5.26 10.55 7.34
C GLU A 63 -3.95 10.11 8.01
N VAL A 64 -3.16 9.24 7.37
CA VAL A 64 -1.83 8.87 7.87
C VAL A 64 -0.88 10.08 7.91
N LEU A 65 -0.95 11.00 6.94
CA LEU A 65 -0.16 12.24 6.98
C LEU A 65 -0.61 13.20 8.09
N GLU A 66 -1.92 13.25 8.39
CA GLU A 66 -2.43 13.98 9.54
C GLU A 66 -1.93 13.37 10.86
N ILE A 67 -1.92 12.04 10.99
CA ILE A 67 -1.33 11.33 12.14
C ILE A 67 0.16 11.67 12.29
N LYS A 68 0.92 11.62 11.19
CA LYS A 68 2.34 12.00 11.17
C LYS A 68 2.56 13.40 11.75
N GLN A 69 1.80 14.39 11.27
CA GLN A 69 1.91 15.77 11.73
C GLN A 69 1.62 15.88 13.23
N ARG A 70 0.57 15.21 13.71
CA ARG A 70 0.21 15.20 15.13
C ARG A 70 1.27 14.55 16.01
N LEU A 71 1.85 13.43 15.59
CA LEU A 71 2.95 12.78 16.33
C LEU A 71 4.12 13.76 16.53
N HIS A 72 4.50 14.48 15.48
CA HIS A 72 5.58 15.46 15.55
C HIS A 72 5.23 16.71 16.36
N GLN A 73 4.01 17.25 16.22
CA GLN A 73 3.65 18.58 16.78
C GLN A 73 2.98 18.49 18.16
N ASP A 74 2.07 17.54 18.35
CA ASP A 74 1.21 17.49 19.53
C ASP A 74 1.75 16.55 20.63
N PHE A 75 2.59 15.59 20.24
CA PHE A 75 3.10 14.52 21.11
C PHE A 75 4.63 14.51 21.24
N ASP A 76 5.34 15.41 20.55
CA ASP A 76 6.82 15.48 20.57
C ASP A 76 7.51 14.14 20.25
N ARG A 77 6.92 13.39 19.29
CA ARG A 77 7.41 12.10 18.79
C ARG A 77 7.89 12.21 17.33
N PRO A 78 9.00 12.93 17.06
CA PRO A 78 9.53 13.07 15.71
C PRO A 78 10.05 11.75 15.13
N ASP A 79 10.52 10.84 16.00
CA ASP A 79 10.93 9.47 15.70
C ASP A 79 9.79 8.67 15.03
N LEU A 80 8.60 8.67 15.62
CA LEU A 80 7.43 7.98 15.06
C LEU A 80 6.94 8.65 13.77
N SER A 81 7.05 9.97 13.68
CA SER A 81 6.76 10.71 12.45
C SER A 81 7.70 10.33 11.30
N GLU A 82 8.99 10.10 11.59
CA GLU A 82 9.98 9.67 10.59
C GLU A 82 9.67 8.27 10.05
N HIS A 83 9.29 7.35 10.92
CA HIS A 83 8.83 6.01 10.50
C HIS A 83 7.62 6.08 9.57
N ILE A 84 6.64 6.94 9.87
CA ILE A 84 5.48 7.13 8.98
C ILE A 84 5.89 7.73 7.63
N GLU A 85 6.86 8.64 7.58
CA GLU A 85 7.38 9.16 6.32
C GLU A 85 8.00 8.04 5.47
N LYS A 86 8.89 7.24 6.06
CA LYS A 86 9.51 6.08 5.39
C LYS A 86 8.45 5.09 4.89
N LEU A 87 7.44 4.82 5.72
CA LEU A 87 6.31 3.97 5.37
C LEU A 87 5.56 4.49 4.14
N GLN A 88 5.21 5.78 4.10
CA GLN A 88 4.48 6.38 2.97
C GLN A 88 5.27 6.31 1.67
N ILE A 89 6.58 6.50 1.71
CA ILE A 89 7.46 6.32 0.54
C ILE A 89 7.38 4.87 0.03
N LYS A 90 7.47 3.90 0.93
CA LYS A 90 7.40 2.48 0.58
C LYS A 90 6.02 2.06 0.08
N GLU A 91 4.94 2.59 0.65
CA GLU A 91 3.57 2.34 0.20
C GLU A 91 3.31 2.91 -1.19
N LYS A 92 3.82 4.10 -1.49
CA LYS A 92 3.77 4.66 -2.84
C LYS A 92 4.50 3.75 -3.83
N GLN A 93 5.71 3.31 -3.49
CA GLN A 93 6.48 2.38 -4.32
C GLN A 93 5.73 1.05 -4.55
N LYS A 94 5.10 0.49 -3.50
CA LYS A 94 4.29 -0.73 -3.61
C LYS A 94 3.11 -0.55 -4.56
N LEU A 95 2.40 0.58 -4.49
CA LEU A 95 1.28 0.86 -5.38
C LEU A 95 1.72 0.98 -6.84
N GLU A 96 2.84 1.66 -7.10
CA GLU A 96 3.44 1.76 -8.43
C GLU A 96 3.86 0.38 -8.97
N LEU A 97 4.50 -0.45 -8.14
CA LEU A 97 4.87 -1.81 -8.51
C LEU A 97 3.64 -2.70 -8.76
N THR A 98 2.57 -2.52 -7.97
CA THR A 98 1.31 -3.26 -8.15
C THR A 98 0.69 -2.94 -9.51
N ALA A 99 0.63 -1.66 -9.89
CA ALA A 99 0.14 -1.25 -11.21
C ALA A 99 1.02 -1.81 -12.35
N LYS A 100 2.36 -1.78 -12.19
CA LYS A 100 3.28 -2.41 -13.16
C LYS A 100 3.05 -3.92 -13.26
N LEU A 101 2.83 -4.60 -12.14
CA LEU A 101 2.55 -6.04 -12.12
C LEU A 101 1.26 -6.36 -12.86
N GLN A 102 0.21 -5.57 -12.67
CA GLN A 102 -1.07 -5.75 -13.37
C GLN A 102 -0.89 -5.63 -14.90
N LEU A 103 -0.19 -4.59 -15.37
CA LEU A 103 0.14 -4.44 -16.79
C LEU A 103 0.95 -5.63 -17.31
N ALA A 104 1.96 -6.08 -16.56
CA ALA A 104 2.77 -7.24 -16.94
C ALA A 104 1.95 -8.55 -16.99
N LYS A 105 1.03 -8.76 -16.04
CA LYS A 105 0.10 -9.90 -16.04
C LYS A 105 -0.78 -9.88 -17.30
N GLN A 106 -1.34 -8.73 -17.65
CA GLN A 106 -2.15 -8.60 -18.88
C GLN A 106 -1.30 -8.86 -20.13
N SER A 107 -0.11 -8.27 -20.25
CA SER A 107 0.77 -8.51 -21.40
C SER A 107 1.16 -9.98 -21.55
N ALA A 108 1.46 -10.67 -20.45
CA ALA A 108 1.77 -12.10 -20.49
C ALA A 108 0.57 -12.97 -20.91
N GLN A 109 -0.67 -12.52 -20.66
CA GLN A 109 -1.88 -13.18 -21.14
C GLN A 109 -2.14 -12.90 -22.63
N ASP A 110 -1.92 -11.67 -23.08
CA ASP A 110 -2.12 -11.24 -24.47
C ASP A 110 -1.01 -11.75 -25.41
N HIS A 111 0.19 -11.98 -24.88
CA HIS A 111 1.39 -12.40 -25.61
C HIS A 111 2.12 -13.56 -24.89
N PRO A 112 1.55 -14.78 -24.88
CA PRO A 112 2.10 -15.91 -24.12
C PRO A 112 3.46 -16.43 -24.66
N ASP A 113 3.76 -16.17 -25.94
CA ASP A 113 5.01 -16.58 -26.59
C ASP A 113 6.18 -15.60 -26.35
N ASP A 114 5.93 -14.48 -25.66
CA ASP A 114 6.96 -13.50 -25.31
C ASP A 114 7.64 -13.88 -23.98
N GLU A 115 8.80 -14.53 -24.06
CA GLU A 115 9.61 -14.91 -22.90
C GLU A 115 9.98 -13.68 -22.02
N GLY A 116 10.14 -12.50 -22.61
CA GLY A 116 10.45 -11.27 -21.89
C GLY A 116 9.30 -10.80 -20.97
N CYS A 117 8.06 -11.16 -21.29
CA CYS A 117 6.91 -10.87 -20.42
C CYS A 117 6.97 -11.68 -19.11
N GLN A 118 7.45 -12.93 -19.16
CA GLN A 118 7.57 -13.79 -17.97
C GLN A 118 8.69 -13.32 -17.04
N GLU A 119 9.86 -12.98 -17.59
CA GLU A 119 11.00 -12.47 -16.82
C GLU A 119 10.62 -11.20 -16.06
N LYS A 120 10.06 -10.22 -16.77
CA LYS A 120 9.60 -8.95 -16.18
C LYS A 120 8.57 -9.14 -15.07
N LEU A 121 7.66 -10.11 -15.23
CA LEU A 121 6.66 -10.42 -14.22
C LEU A 121 7.29 -10.98 -12.94
N GLN A 122 8.33 -11.82 -13.05
CA GLN A 122 9.07 -12.33 -11.90
C GLN A 122 9.90 -11.24 -11.22
N GLU A 123 10.54 -10.37 -11.99
CA GLU A 123 11.30 -9.22 -11.46
C GLU A 123 10.41 -8.32 -10.61
N ILE A 124 9.26 -7.91 -11.13
CA ILE A 124 8.33 -7.03 -10.40
C ILE A 124 7.80 -7.73 -9.13
N LYS A 125 7.50 -9.04 -9.19
CA LYS A 125 7.11 -9.80 -7.99
C LYS A 125 8.20 -9.77 -6.92
N HIS A 126 9.46 -9.94 -7.31
CA HIS A 126 10.59 -9.88 -6.39
C HIS A 126 10.76 -8.49 -5.76
N GLU A 127 10.62 -7.44 -6.57
CA GLU A 127 10.63 -6.06 -6.06
C GLU A 127 9.51 -5.78 -5.05
N ILE A 128 8.30 -6.31 -5.31
CA ILE A 128 7.17 -6.21 -4.38
C ILE A 128 7.47 -6.95 -3.07
N ILE A 129 8.07 -8.14 -3.11
CA ILE A 129 8.43 -8.90 -1.90
C ILE A 129 9.40 -8.08 -1.04
N LYS A 130 10.49 -7.59 -1.64
CA LYS A 130 11.48 -6.75 -0.92
C LYS A 130 10.84 -5.47 -0.35
N ASN A 131 9.93 -4.86 -1.10
CA ASN A 131 9.22 -3.68 -0.61
C ASN A 131 8.31 -4.01 0.60
N LYS A 132 7.61 -5.15 0.57
CA LYS A 132 6.79 -5.63 1.71
C LYS A 132 7.64 -5.98 2.93
N GLU A 133 8.82 -6.55 2.75
CA GLU A 133 9.78 -6.79 3.84
C GLU A 133 10.18 -5.47 4.50
N ALA A 134 10.57 -4.47 3.70
CA ALA A 134 10.90 -3.14 4.22
C ALA A 134 9.72 -2.45 4.92
N LEU A 135 8.49 -2.61 4.42
CA LEU A 135 7.28 -2.11 5.11
C LEU A 135 7.08 -2.79 6.46
N SER A 136 7.33 -4.09 6.54
CA SER A 136 7.17 -4.86 7.77
C SER A 136 8.20 -4.46 8.82
N GLU A 137 9.45 -4.23 8.41
CA GLU A 137 10.52 -3.70 9.25
C GLU A 137 10.15 -2.33 9.82
N ILE A 138 9.72 -1.37 8.99
CA ILE A 138 9.29 -0.04 9.44
C ILE A 138 8.13 -0.12 10.44
N LEU A 139 7.15 -1.00 10.21
CA LEU A 139 6.02 -1.17 11.13
C LEU A 139 6.43 -1.81 12.45
N GLN A 140 7.45 -2.66 12.45
CA GLN A 140 8.01 -3.26 13.65
C GLN A 140 8.79 -2.21 14.46
N ASP A 141 9.61 -1.39 13.80
CA ASP A 141 10.34 -0.29 14.45
C ASP A 141 9.37 0.74 15.04
N PHE A 142 8.35 1.15 14.26
CA PHE A 142 7.30 2.03 14.76
C PHE A 142 6.60 1.45 15.99
N LYS A 143 6.31 0.14 15.98
CA LYS A 143 5.67 -0.53 17.11
C LYS A 143 6.54 -0.42 18.37
N TYR A 144 7.81 -0.82 18.24
CA TYR A 144 8.76 -0.83 19.33
C TYR A 144 8.90 0.57 19.95
N ASP A 145 9.16 1.58 19.12
CA ASP A 145 9.31 2.96 19.58
C ASP A 145 8.01 3.50 20.19
N SER A 146 6.83 3.11 19.68
CA SER A 146 5.54 3.57 20.22
C SER A 146 5.21 3.01 21.62
N GLU A 147 5.89 1.94 22.02
CA GLU A 147 5.74 1.27 23.32
C GLU A 147 6.80 1.72 24.34
N GLU A 148 7.90 2.36 23.91
CA GLU A 148 8.91 2.90 24.81
C GLU A 148 8.36 4.08 25.64
N PRO A 149 8.57 4.09 26.97
CA PRO A 149 8.23 5.24 27.79
C PRO A 149 9.20 6.41 27.50
N GLU A 150 8.65 7.64 27.43
CA GLU A 150 9.40 8.90 27.37
C GLU A 150 10.45 9.03 28.49
#